data_AF-A0A2N3B0F9-F1
#
_entry.id   AF-A0A2N3B0F9-F1
#
_cell.length_a   1.000
_cell.length_b   1.000
_cell.length_c   1.000
_cell.angle_alpha   90.00
_cell.angle_beta   90.00
_cell.angle_gamma   90.00
#
_symmetry.space_group_name_H-M   'P 1'
#
loop_
_entity.id
_entity.type
_entity.pdbx_description
1 polymer ?
#
loop_
_entity_poly.entity_id
_entity_poly.type
_entity_poly.pdbx_seq_one_letter_code
_entity_poly.pdbx_strand_id
1 'polypeptide(L)'
;HFVPNITFGPQTLKAIRPHVKTVMDVHLMISPVDAYLKAFAEAGADVLTAHPEAGPHFDRTAQMIRDLGCKAGAALNPGTPLAAIEHVLEENDESLGAVEQMLAVLAEAGPEPVAPEAKLRFQEALERVRANVTEAEEEPEIGSVSTSWEAAAAGDATARKDTVEALRRLASVNRAAMHRANHEAQQLGSAGAWAAALLCALGFGAALVVKRRLDRRILRPIDELTTVLAAVLAGDSHRRCTIAGAPQALTPVMRSINAVLDRSATDQAEDPDHDDMLAAFRHLLDEGPPRVLVDDRNRVLAASRSVMAAIDEEAWAGTRQALALATKGDVRSPVRSCEAVGPRCFLCTLNQTPNHEAQAADVG
;
A
#
# COMPACT_ATOMS: atom_id res chain seq x y z
N HIS A 1 -9.27 -9.82 -14.86
CA HIS A 1 -8.72 -8.68 -14.10
C HIS A 1 -7.90 -7.81 -15.04
N PHE A 2 -8.18 -6.50 -15.12
CA PHE A 2 -7.54 -5.58 -16.06
C PHE A 2 -6.19 -5.07 -15.54
N VAL A 3 -6.10 -4.80 -14.24
CA VAL A 3 -4.86 -4.57 -13.48
C VAL A 3 -4.83 -5.48 -12.24
N PRO A 4 -3.63 -5.82 -11.73
CA PRO A 4 -3.49 -6.75 -10.60
C PRO A 4 -4.04 -6.22 -9.26
N ASN A 5 -4.26 -4.91 -9.12
CA ASN A 5 -4.78 -4.29 -7.89
C ASN A 5 -6.10 -3.55 -8.14
N ILE A 6 -7.12 -3.81 -7.31
CA ILE A 6 -8.31 -2.96 -7.20
C ILE A 6 -8.14 -2.08 -5.95
N THR A 7 -7.91 -0.80 -6.18
CA THR A 7 -7.59 0.16 -5.11
C THR A 7 -8.84 0.79 -4.49
N PHE A 8 -9.83 1.19 -5.32
CA PHE A 8 -11.01 1.92 -4.86
C PHE A 8 -12.28 1.49 -5.60
N GLY A 9 -13.30 1.06 -4.85
CA GLY A 9 -14.61 0.66 -5.39
C GLY A 9 -15.70 1.72 -5.20
N PRO A 10 -16.94 1.44 -5.65
CA PRO A 10 -18.07 2.37 -5.56
C PRO A 10 -18.40 2.84 -4.13
N GLN A 11 -18.20 1.97 -3.14
CA GLN A 11 -18.42 2.32 -1.73
C GLN A 11 -17.46 3.41 -1.26
N THR A 12 -16.19 3.32 -1.65
CA THR A 12 -15.20 4.35 -1.34
C THR A 12 -15.55 5.66 -2.03
N LEU A 13 -15.97 5.59 -3.30
CA LEU A 13 -16.42 6.77 -4.05
C LEU A 13 -17.58 7.48 -3.34
N LYS A 14 -18.60 6.72 -2.92
CA LYS A 14 -19.75 7.24 -2.18
C LYS A 14 -19.36 7.89 -0.85
N ALA A 15 -18.36 7.32 -0.16
CA ALA A 15 -17.85 7.87 1.09
C ALA A 15 -17.09 9.19 0.89
N ILE A 16 -16.33 9.34 -0.20
CA ILE A 16 -15.58 10.57 -0.48
C ILE A 16 -16.42 11.66 -1.16
N ARG A 17 -17.52 11.30 -1.85
CA ARG A 17 -18.35 12.25 -2.61
C ARG A 17 -18.78 13.48 -1.80
N PRO A 18 -19.25 13.39 -0.53
CA PRO A 18 -19.63 14.56 0.26
C PRO A 18 -18.50 15.58 0.47
N HIS A 19 -17.24 15.16 0.32
CA HIS A 19 -16.06 16.00 0.51
C HIS A 19 -15.53 16.61 -0.80
N VAL A 20 -16.01 16.13 -1.95
CA VAL A 20 -15.60 16.62 -3.27
C VAL A 20 -16.62 17.65 -3.75
N LYS A 21 -16.21 18.91 -3.84
CA LYS A 21 -17.03 20.04 -4.31
C LYS A 21 -16.84 20.36 -5.80
N THR A 22 -15.96 19.62 -6.45
CA THR A 22 -15.56 19.77 -7.85
C THR A 22 -15.98 18.53 -8.65
N VAL A 23 -15.55 18.44 -9.91
CA VAL A 23 -15.76 17.25 -10.75
C VAL A 23 -15.10 16.03 -10.13
N MET A 24 -15.85 14.93 -10.04
CA MET A 24 -15.41 13.60 -9.64
C MET A 24 -15.23 12.73 -10.87
N ASP A 25 -14.00 12.64 -11.35
CA ASP A 25 -13.60 11.75 -12.45
C ASP A 25 -13.15 10.39 -11.91
N VAL A 26 -13.75 9.32 -12.44
CA VAL A 26 -13.53 7.95 -12.02
C VAL A 26 -12.97 7.16 -13.19
N HIS A 27 -11.68 6.86 -13.10
CA HIS A 27 -10.98 6.03 -14.07
C HIS A 27 -11.11 4.54 -13.74
N LEU A 28 -11.83 3.81 -14.60
CA LEU A 28 -12.16 2.41 -14.44
C LEU A 28 -11.15 1.51 -15.16
N MET A 29 -10.15 1.05 -14.41
CA MET A 29 -9.22 0.01 -14.85
C MET A 29 -9.74 -1.40 -14.47
N ILE A 30 -10.92 -1.77 -14.97
CA ILE A 30 -11.60 -3.04 -14.68
C ILE A 30 -12.14 -3.68 -15.96
N SER A 31 -12.24 -5.00 -16.02
CA SER A 31 -12.84 -5.71 -17.16
C SER A 31 -13.60 -6.95 -16.66
N PRO A 32 -14.86 -7.16 -17.10
CA PRO A 32 -15.66 -6.29 -17.97
C PRO A 32 -16.12 -5.01 -17.25
N VAL A 33 -16.10 -3.85 -17.93
CA VAL A 33 -16.40 -2.54 -17.30
C VAL A 33 -17.90 -2.26 -17.16
N ASP A 34 -18.71 -2.65 -18.15
CA ASP A 34 -20.14 -2.30 -18.28
C ASP A 34 -20.97 -2.62 -17.03
N ALA A 35 -20.70 -3.77 -16.41
CA ALA A 35 -21.42 -4.26 -15.24
C ALA A 35 -21.27 -3.36 -14.00
N TYR A 36 -20.25 -2.50 -13.97
CA TYR A 36 -19.92 -1.66 -12.83
C TYR A 36 -20.30 -0.20 -13.01
N LEU A 37 -20.53 0.25 -14.25
CA LEU A 37 -20.80 1.66 -14.58
C LEU A 37 -21.93 2.25 -13.73
N LYS A 38 -23.05 1.52 -13.62
CA LYS A 38 -24.22 1.95 -12.85
C LYS A 38 -23.88 2.20 -11.37
N ALA A 39 -23.10 1.30 -10.76
CA ALA A 39 -22.74 1.43 -9.35
C ALA A 39 -21.84 2.65 -9.09
N PHE A 40 -20.93 2.97 -10.01
CA PHE A 40 -20.08 4.16 -9.90
C PHE A 40 -20.85 5.46 -10.18
N ALA A 41 -21.76 5.46 -11.16
CA ALA A 41 -22.66 6.60 -11.40
C ALA A 41 -23.53 6.90 -10.17
N GLU A 42 -24.18 5.88 -9.59
CA GLU A 42 -25.00 6.01 -8.38
C GLU A 42 -24.18 6.43 -7.14
N ALA A 43 -22.88 6.14 -7.12
CA ALA A 43 -21.97 6.57 -6.06
C ALA A 43 -21.54 8.05 -6.20
N GLY A 44 -21.92 8.73 -7.29
CA GLY A 44 -21.71 10.16 -7.50
C GLY A 44 -20.53 10.50 -8.40
N ALA A 45 -20.21 9.64 -9.37
CA ALA A 45 -19.27 10.00 -10.44
C ALA A 45 -19.88 11.07 -11.36
N ASP A 46 -19.09 12.10 -11.69
CA ASP A 46 -19.47 13.11 -12.69
C ASP A 46 -18.94 12.71 -14.08
N VAL A 47 -17.78 12.04 -14.11
CA VAL A 47 -17.12 11.51 -15.32
C VAL A 47 -16.77 10.05 -15.06
N LEU A 48 -17.08 9.16 -16.02
CA LEU A 48 -16.62 7.78 -16.02
C LEU A 48 -15.67 7.59 -17.19
N THR A 49 -14.40 7.36 -16.90
CA THR A 49 -13.36 7.10 -17.90
C THR A 49 -13.11 5.60 -17.97
N ALA A 50 -13.44 4.98 -19.11
CA ALA A 50 -13.26 3.56 -19.34
C ALA A 50 -12.17 3.29 -20.39
N HIS A 51 -11.61 2.09 -20.34
CA HIS A 51 -10.65 1.61 -21.32
C HIS A 51 -11.38 0.94 -22.49
N PRO A 52 -11.12 1.30 -23.76
CA PRO A 52 -11.63 0.57 -24.92
C PRO A 52 -11.26 -0.91 -24.90
N GLU A 53 -10.14 -1.24 -24.27
CA GLU A 53 -9.64 -2.61 -24.11
C GLU A 53 -10.38 -3.38 -23.01
N ALA A 54 -11.21 -2.72 -22.19
CA ALA A 54 -11.92 -3.33 -21.08
C ALA A 54 -13.22 -4.05 -21.49
N GLY A 55 -13.67 -3.88 -22.73
CA GLY A 55 -14.86 -4.51 -23.29
C GLY A 55 -14.76 -4.67 -24.82
N PRO A 56 -15.69 -5.42 -25.43
CA PRO A 56 -15.68 -5.66 -26.88
C PRO A 56 -16.23 -4.49 -27.71
N HIS A 57 -17.09 -3.64 -27.13
CA HIS A 57 -17.81 -2.56 -27.81
C HIS A 57 -17.76 -1.29 -26.97
N PHE A 58 -16.76 -0.44 -27.22
CA PHE A 58 -16.54 0.77 -26.44
C PHE A 58 -17.59 1.86 -26.73
N ASP A 59 -18.11 1.91 -27.95
CA ASP A 59 -19.27 2.73 -28.35
C ASP A 59 -20.47 2.51 -27.42
N ARG A 60 -20.85 1.24 -27.21
CA ARG A 60 -21.92 0.87 -26.29
C ARG A 60 -21.61 1.26 -24.84
N THR A 61 -20.35 1.14 -24.44
CA THR A 61 -19.88 1.52 -23.10
C THR A 61 -20.04 3.02 -22.90
N ALA A 62 -19.60 3.83 -23.87
CA ALA A 62 -19.70 5.28 -23.86
C ALA A 62 -21.16 5.74 -23.82
N GLN A 63 -22.04 5.14 -24.64
CA GLN A 63 -23.47 5.44 -24.61
C GLN A 63 -24.09 5.12 -23.25
N MET A 64 -23.78 3.96 -22.68
CA MET A 64 -24.30 3.57 -21.36
C MET A 64 -23.84 4.54 -20.27
N ILE A 65 -22.62 5.07 -20.34
CA ILE A 65 -22.14 6.09 -19.40
C ILE A 65 -22.97 7.38 -19.51
N ARG A 66 -23.27 7.83 -20.73
CA ARG A 66 -24.11 9.01 -20.99
C ARG A 66 -25.54 8.82 -20.50
N ASP A 67 -26.13 7.64 -20.75
CA ASP A 67 -27.48 7.28 -20.29
C ASP A 67 -27.61 7.29 -18.76
N LEU A 68 -26.50 7.06 -18.04
CA LEU A 68 -26.41 7.15 -16.58
C LEU A 68 -26.24 8.59 -16.07
N GLY A 69 -26.17 9.59 -16.96
CA GLY A 69 -26.02 11.00 -16.62
C GLY A 69 -24.58 11.45 -16.35
N CYS A 70 -23.60 10.61 -16.66
CA CYS A 70 -22.17 10.92 -16.50
C CYS A 70 -21.55 11.32 -17.84
N LYS A 71 -20.45 12.07 -17.81
CA LYS A 71 -19.62 12.28 -19.02
C LYS A 71 -18.79 11.02 -19.30
N ALA A 72 -18.76 10.58 -20.56
CA ALA A 72 -17.97 9.44 -21.01
C ALA A 72 -16.53 9.83 -21.36
N GLY A 73 -15.55 9.15 -20.77
CA GLY A 73 -14.14 9.29 -21.08
C GLY A 73 -13.55 8.00 -21.64
N ALA A 74 -12.57 8.13 -22.54
CA ALA A 74 -11.80 7.02 -23.08
C ALA A 74 -10.33 7.15 -22.68
N ALA A 75 -9.79 6.11 -22.02
CA ALA A 75 -8.37 6.01 -21.72
C ALA A 75 -7.76 4.87 -22.53
N LEU A 76 -6.71 5.15 -23.30
CA LEU A 76 -5.99 4.13 -24.07
C LEU A 76 -4.75 3.68 -23.32
N ASN A 77 -4.51 2.37 -23.28
CA ASN A 77 -3.22 1.84 -22.91
C ASN A 77 -2.18 2.19 -23.99
N PRO A 78 -0.88 2.30 -23.65
CA PRO A 78 0.16 2.68 -24.61
C PRO A 78 0.27 1.79 -25.85
N GLY A 79 -0.13 0.51 -25.74
CA GLY A 79 -0.12 -0.45 -26.84
C GLY A 79 -1.35 -0.40 -27.74
N THR A 80 -2.37 0.40 -27.40
CA THR A 80 -3.65 0.44 -28.11
C THR A 80 -3.64 1.60 -29.09
N PRO A 81 -3.85 1.34 -30.40
CA PRO A 81 -3.85 2.39 -31.41
C PRO A 81 -5.05 3.31 -31.23
N LEU A 82 -4.90 4.59 -31.60
CA LEU A 82 -5.98 5.58 -31.57
C LEU A 82 -7.20 5.16 -32.42
N ALA A 83 -6.96 4.39 -33.49
CA ALA A 83 -8.00 3.79 -34.33
C ALA A 83 -9.05 2.99 -33.53
N ALA A 84 -8.70 2.50 -32.34
CA ALA A 84 -9.63 1.76 -31.47
C ALA A 84 -10.81 2.60 -30.95
N ILE A 85 -10.72 3.93 -31.00
CA ILE A 85 -11.79 4.84 -30.57
C ILE A 85 -12.23 5.81 -31.67
N GLU A 86 -11.72 5.67 -32.89
CA GLU A 86 -11.98 6.60 -34.00
C GLU A 86 -13.49 6.70 -34.28
N HIS A 87 -14.19 5.56 -34.34
CA HIS A 87 -15.65 5.53 -34.51
C HIS A 87 -16.47 6.07 -33.32
N VAL A 88 -15.85 6.22 -32.13
CA VAL A 88 -16.50 6.81 -30.95
C VAL A 88 -16.22 8.32 -30.88
N LEU A 89 -15.08 8.76 -31.42
CA LEU A 89 -14.82 10.18 -31.67
C LEU A 89 -15.77 10.73 -32.75
N GLU A 90 -16.17 9.88 -33.70
CA GLU A 90 -17.12 10.22 -34.77
C GLU A 90 -18.49 10.73 -34.28
N GLU A 91 -18.93 10.42 -33.05
CA GLU A 91 -20.21 10.93 -32.51
C GLU A 91 -20.19 12.46 -32.24
N ASN A 92 -19.03 13.04 -31.89
CA ASN A 92 -18.85 14.50 -31.86
C ASN A 92 -18.61 15.10 -33.25
N ASP A 93 -18.10 14.28 -34.18
CA ASP A 93 -17.99 14.62 -35.59
C ASP A 93 -19.31 14.43 -36.34
N GLU A 94 -20.38 13.90 -35.73
CA GLU A 94 -21.65 13.62 -36.43
C GLU A 94 -22.23 14.92 -37.01
N SER A 95 -22.20 16.00 -36.23
CA SER A 95 -22.66 17.32 -36.69
C SER A 95 -21.75 17.89 -37.78
N LEU A 96 -20.44 17.62 -37.73
CA LEU A 96 -19.49 18.07 -38.77
C LEU A 96 -19.64 17.25 -40.06
N GLY A 97 -19.75 15.92 -39.95
CA GLY A 97 -19.98 14.99 -41.07
C GLY A 97 -21.34 15.19 -41.73
N ALA A 98 -22.38 15.54 -40.96
CA ALA A 98 -23.66 15.94 -41.53
C ALA A 98 -23.56 17.26 -42.30
N VAL A 99 -22.77 18.24 -41.81
CA VAL A 99 -22.47 19.47 -42.56
C VAL A 99 -21.69 19.17 -43.84
N GLU A 100 -20.69 18.30 -43.79
CA GLU A 100 -19.92 17.87 -44.96
C GLU A 100 -20.80 17.16 -45.99
N GLN A 101 -21.73 16.31 -45.56
CA GLN A 101 -22.71 15.66 -46.42
C GLN A 101 -23.65 16.68 -47.09
N MET A 102 -24.13 17.67 -46.35
CA MET A 102 -24.96 18.75 -46.91
C MET A 102 -24.18 19.58 -47.95
N LEU A 103 -22.93 19.92 -47.65
CA LEU A 103 -22.05 20.62 -48.59
C LEU A 103 -21.75 19.77 -49.83
N ALA A 104 -21.55 18.46 -49.68
CA ALA A 104 -21.31 17.53 -50.77
C ALA A 104 -22.53 17.45 -51.72
N VAL A 105 -23.74 17.34 -51.18
CA VAL A 105 -24.98 17.35 -51.98
C VAL A 105 -25.09 18.63 -52.82
N LEU A 106 -24.80 19.78 -52.22
CA LEU A 106 -24.81 21.05 -52.96
C LEU A 106 -23.68 21.07 -54.01
N ALA A 107 -22.48 20.63 -53.68
CA ALA A 107 -21.36 20.60 -54.60
C ALA A 107 -21.61 19.68 -55.81
N GLU A 108 -22.16 18.47 -55.58
CA GLU A 108 -22.54 17.50 -56.61
C GLU A 108 -23.52 18.08 -57.63
N ALA A 109 -24.51 18.86 -57.16
CA ALA A 109 -25.52 19.46 -58.04
C ALA A 109 -25.00 20.67 -58.85
N GLY A 110 -23.93 21.33 -58.40
CA GLY A 110 -23.42 22.53 -59.08
C GLY A 110 -24.48 23.63 -59.20
N PRO A 111 -24.67 24.31 -60.35
CA PRO A 111 -25.73 25.30 -60.51
C PRO A 111 -27.13 24.68 -60.72
N GLU A 112 -27.20 23.38 -60.99
CA GLU A 112 -28.45 22.71 -61.33
C GLU A 112 -29.29 22.38 -60.08
N PRO A 113 -30.61 22.16 -60.24
CA PRO A 113 -31.45 21.65 -59.17
C PRO A 113 -30.95 20.30 -58.64
N VAL A 114 -30.96 20.15 -57.32
CA VAL A 114 -30.54 18.91 -56.65
C VAL A 114 -31.54 17.80 -56.95
N ALA A 115 -31.03 16.62 -57.32
CA ALA A 115 -31.86 15.44 -57.61
C ALA A 115 -32.70 15.02 -56.38
N PRO A 116 -33.91 14.45 -56.55
CA PRO A 116 -34.80 14.09 -55.44
C PRO A 116 -34.14 13.21 -54.37
N GLU A 117 -33.36 12.21 -54.79
CA GLU A 117 -32.63 11.32 -53.87
C GLU A 117 -31.56 12.07 -53.06
N ALA A 118 -30.88 13.04 -53.68
CA ALA A 118 -29.89 13.87 -53.00
C ALA A 118 -30.54 14.90 -52.06
N LYS A 119 -31.75 15.38 -52.36
CA LYS A 119 -32.55 16.20 -51.42
C LYS A 119 -32.89 15.43 -50.15
N LEU A 120 -33.27 14.16 -50.27
CA LEU A 120 -33.53 13.32 -49.10
C LEU A 120 -32.27 13.16 -48.24
N ARG A 121 -31.12 12.86 -48.86
CA ARG A 121 -29.83 12.79 -48.14
C ARG A 121 -29.48 14.09 -47.41
N PHE A 122 -29.83 15.25 -47.98
CA PHE A 122 -29.63 16.56 -47.33
C PHE A 122 -30.56 16.72 -46.12
N GLN A 123 -31.85 16.38 -46.28
CA GLN A 123 -32.84 16.46 -45.19
C GLN A 123 -32.45 15.56 -44.00
N GLU A 124 -32.04 14.33 -44.27
CA GLU A 124 -31.57 13.39 -43.24
C GLU A 124 -30.33 13.93 -42.51
N ALA A 125 -29.40 14.56 -43.22
CA ALA A 125 -28.25 15.22 -42.61
C ALA A 125 -28.66 16.43 -41.75
N LEU A 126 -29.59 17.26 -42.22
CA LEU A 126 -30.08 18.40 -41.47
C LEU A 126 -30.80 17.99 -40.18
N GLU A 127 -31.59 16.91 -40.21
CA GLU A 127 -32.27 16.39 -39.02
C GLU A 127 -31.28 15.79 -38.01
N ARG A 128 -30.18 15.15 -38.47
CA ARG A 128 -29.11 14.72 -37.55
C ARG A 128 -28.46 15.89 -36.81
N VAL A 129 -28.13 16.97 -37.52
CA VAL A 129 -27.59 18.18 -36.88
C VAL A 129 -28.59 18.76 -35.87
N ARG A 130 -29.88 18.83 -36.23
CA ARG A 130 -30.93 19.33 -35.33
C ARG A 130 -31.11 18.48 -34.08
N ALA A 131 -30.92 17.16 -34.20
CA ALA A 131 -30.99 16.24 -33.09
C ALA A 131 -29.73 16.27 -32.19
N ASN A 132 -28.62 16.80 -32.70
CA ASN A 132 -27.31 16.78 -32.05
C ASN A 132 -26.69 18.18 -31.92
N VAL A 133 -27.46 19.12 -31.37
CA VAL A 133 -26.97 20.47 -31.07
C VAL A 133 -26.11 20.43 -29.80
N THR A 134 -24.85 20.79 -29.94
CA THR A 134 -23.86 20.74 -28.86
C THR A 134 -23.55 22.11 -28.25
N GLU A 135 -23.66 23.18 -29.03
CA GLU A 135 -23.40 24.57 -28.62
C GLU A 135 -24.57 25.50 -29.01
N ALA A 136 -24.82 26.51 -28.18
CA ALA A 136 -25.92 27.47 -28.39
C ALA A 136 -25.75 28.36 -29.64
N GLU A 137 -24.51 28.47 -30.15
CA GLU A 137 -24.21 29.19 -31.38
C GLU A 137 -24.57 28.39 -32.65
N GLU A 138 -24.94 27.10 -32.54
CA GLU A 138 -25.34 26.27 -33.68
C GLU A 138 -26.78 26.58 -34.13
N GLU A 139 -27.73 26.81 -33.21
CA GLU A 139 -29.14 27.08 -33.52
C GLU A 139 -29.38 28.18 -34.57
N PRO A 140 -28.75 29.37 -34.52
CA PRO A 140 -28.99 30.41 -35.52
C PRO A 140 -28.51 30.00 -36.92
N GLU A 141 -27.43 29.23 -37.02
CA GLU A 141 -26.91 28.75 -38.29
C GLU A 141 -27.77 27.60 -38.84
N ILE A 142 -28.21 26.66 -37.98
CA ILE A 142 -29.17 25.62 -38.34
C ILE A 142 -30.47 26.24 -38.86
N GLY A 143 -30.96 27.30 -38.20
CA GLY A 143 -32.15 28.05 -38.64
C GLY A 143 -31.95 28.71 -40.01
N SER A 144 -30.75 29.26 -40.26
CA SER A 144 -30.38 29.87 -41.55
C SER A 144 -30.33 28.84 -42.68
N VAL A 145 -29.72 27.67 -42.44
CA VAL A 145 -29.72 26.53 -43.38
C VAL A 145 -31.15 26.07 -43.64
N SER A 146 -31.95 25.87 -42.59
CA SER A 146 -33.34 25.39 -42.68
C SER A 146 -34.24 26.28 -43.54
N THR A 147 -33.98 27.58 -43.56
CA THR A 147 -34.78 28.56 -44.30
C THR A 147 -34.37 28.66 -45.77
N SER A 148 -33.08 28.48 -46.07
CA SER A 148 -32.52 28.76 -47.40
C SER A 148 -32.29 27.51 -48.27
N TRP A 149 -32.18 26.32 -47.66
CA TRP A 149 -31.72 25.13 -48.38
C TRP A 149 -32.70 24.63 -49.46
N GLU A 150 -34.01 24.76 -49.28
CA GLU A 150 -34.98 24.28 -50.29
C GLU A 150 -34.89 25.07 -51.59
N ALA A 151 -34.72 26.40 -51.48
CA ALA A 151 -34.49 27.29 -52.62
C ALA A 151 -33.11 27.03 -53.24
N ALA A 152 -32.08 26.80 -52.42
CA ALA A 152 -30.76 26.38 -52.90
C ALA A 152 -30.83 25.07 -53.71
N ALA A 153 -31.60 24.10 -53.20
CA ALA A 153 -31.79 22.81 -53.83
C ALA A 153 -32.68 22.86 -55.08
N ALA A 154 -33.42 23.96 -55.29
CA ALA A 154 -34.16 24.25 -56.51
C ALA A 154 -33.31 24.96 -57.59
N GLY A 155 -32.05 25.29 -57.29
CA GLY A 155 -31.13 25.95 -58.23
C GLY A 155 -31.02 27.47 -58.05
N ASP A 156 -31.59 28.06 -56.99
CA ASP A 156 -31.39 29.49 -56.71
C ASP A 156 -29.95 29.76 -56.24
N ALA A 157 -29.23 30.58 -57.01
CA ALA A 157 -27.83 30.92 -56.76
C ALA A 157 -27.64 31.72 -55.45
N THR A 158 -28.57 32.63 -55.12
CA THR A 158 -28.48 33.43 -53.90
C THR A 158 -28.73 32.57 -52.67
N ALA A 159 -29.84 31.82 -52.65
CA ALA A 159 -30.13 30.90 -51.55
C ALA A 159 -29.03 29.83 -51.36
N ARG A 160 -28.42 29.36 -52.46
CA ARG A 160 -27.29 28.42 -52.39
C ARG A 160 -26.06 29.03 -51.75
N LYS A 161 -25.72 30.27 -52.10
CA LYS A 161 -24.61 30.99 -51.46
C LYS A 161 -24.88 31.13 -49.95
N ASP A 162 -26.09 31.56 -49.59
CA ASP A 162 -26.50 31.76 -48.19
C ASP A 162 -26.46 30.44 -47.40
N THR A 163 -26.96 29.35 -47.98
CA THR A 163 -26.92 28.01 -47.39
C THR A 163 -25.49 27.54 -47.14
N VAL A 164 -24.60 27.69 -48.14
CA VAL A 164 -23.18 27.29 -48.03
C VAL A 164 -22.45 28.13 -46.99
N GLU A 165 -22.73 29.44 -46.91
CA GLU A 165 -22.15 30.30 -45.89
C GLU A 165 -22.62 29.93 -44.47
N ALA A 166 -23.91 29.63 -44.30
CA ALA A 166 -24.44 29.15 -43.03
C ALA A 166 -23.83 27.80 -42.61
N LEU A 167 -23.72 26.84 -43.54
CA LEU A 167 -23.05 25.56 -43.29
C LEU A 167 -21.58 25.74 -42.90
N ARG A 168 -20.86 26.68 -43.52
CA ARG A 168 -19.47 27.00 -43.14
C ARG A 168 -19.36 27.60 -41.74
N ARG A 169 -20.29 28.48 -41.36
CA ARG A 169 -20.33 29.06 -40.01
C ARG A 169 -20.65 27.99 -38.97
N LEU A 170 -21.64 27.15 -39.24
CA LEU A 170 -21.96 25.98 -38.41
C LEU A 170 -20.76 25.05 -38.21
N ALA A 171 -20.05 24.70 -39.29
CA ALA A 171 -18.80 23.91 -39.18
C ALA A 171 -17.72 24.62 -38.34
N SER A 172 -17.63 25.95 -38.41
CA SER A 172 -16.65 26.71 -37.61
C SER A 172 -16.98 26.68 -36.12
N VAL A 173 -18.27 26.74 -35.76
CA VAL A 173 -18.76 26.62 -34.38
C VAL A 173 -18.38 25.25 -33.83
N ASN A 174 -18.70 24.18 -34.56
CA ASN A 174 -18.44 22.81 -34.12
C ASN A 174 -16.94 22.55 -33.93
N ARG A 175 -16.09 22.98 -34.88
CA ARG A 175 -14.63 22.85 -34.73
C ARG A 175 -14.11 23.63 -33.53
N ALA A 176 -14.62 24.84 -33.29
CA ALA A 176 -14.20 25.63 -32.15
C ALA A 176 -14.60 24.96 -30.82
N ALA A 177 -15.79 24.36 -30.76
CA ALA A 177 -16.26 23.57 -29.63
C ALA A 177 -15.34 22.39 -29.34
N MET A 178 -15.02 21.60 -30.38
CA MET A 178 -14.08 20.47 -30.26
C MET A 178 -12.70 20.92 -29.76
N HIS A 179 -12.18 22.04 -30.27
CA HIS A 179 -10.91 22.59 -29.79
C HIS A 179 -10.95 23.02 -28.33
N ARG A 180 -12.04 23.66 -27.88
CA ARG A 180 -12.23 24.03 -26.47
C ARG A 180 -12.27 22.78 -25.59
N ALA A 181 -13.10 21.80 -25.95
CA ALA A 181 -13.23 20.54 -25.21
C ALA A 181 -11.88 19.80 -25.10
N ASN A 182 -11.11 19.73 -26.19
CA ASN A 182 -9.77 19.14 -26.16
C ASN A 182 -8.81 19.91 -25.23
N HIS A 183 -8.84 21.24 -25.25
CA HIS A 183 -7.98 22.06 -24.40
C HIS A 183 -8.35 21.90 -22.91
N GLU A 184 -9.65 21.86 -22.57
CA GLU A 184 -10.13 21.59 -21.21
C GLU A 184 -9.72 20.19 -20.73
N ALA A 185 -9.82 19.18 -21.59
CA ALA A 185 -9.38 17.81 -21.28
C ALA A 185 -7.88 17.75 -20.97
N GLN A 186 -7.05 18.44 -21.77
CA GLN A 186 -5.60 18.53 -21.52
C GLN A 186 -5.28 19.22 -20.18
N GLN A 187 -6.02 20.27 -19.83
CA GLN A 187 -5.85 20.95 -18.54
C GLN A 187 -6.18 20.02 -17.37
N LEU A 188 -7.31 19.31 -17.43
CA LEU A 188 -7.68 18.34 -16.41
C LEU A 188 -6.65 17.23 -16.25
N GLY A 189 -6.13 16.69 -17.37
CA GLY A 189 -5.07 15.69 -17.35
C GLY A 189 -3.77 16.18 -16.69
N SER A 190 -3.34 17.40 -17.03
CA SER A 190 -2.13 17.99 -16.42
C SER A 190 -2.30 18.31 -14.93
N ALA A 191 -3.47 18.80 -14.51
CA ALA A 191 -3.78 19.06 -13.11
C ALA A 191 -3.81 17.75 -12.30
N GLY A 192 -4.41 16.69 -12.84
CA GLY A 192 -4.40 15.36 -12.24
C GLY A 192 -2.98 14.81 -12.05
N ALA A 193 -2.12 14.97 -13.05
CA ALA A 193 -0.71 14.55 -12.96
C ALA A 193 0.04 15.28 -11.83
N TRP A 194 -0.13 16.61 -11.71
CA TRP A 194 0.47 17.38 -10.62
C TRP A 194 -0.07 17.01 -9.24
N ALA A 195 -1.37 16.73 -9.13
CA ALA A 195 -1.98 16.27 -7.88
C ALA A 195 -1.38 14.92 -7.43
N ALA A 196 -1.23 13.97 -8.35
CA ALA A 196 -0.58 12.69 -8.08
C ALA A 196 0.88 12.87 -7.64
N ALA A 197 1.64 13.73 -8.33
CA ALA A 197 3.02 14.03 -7.96
C ALA A 197 3.12 14.64 -6.54
N LEU A 198 2.22 15.58 -6.19
CA LEU A 198 2.17 16.19 -4.87
C LEU A 198 1.85 15.17 -3.79
N LEU A 199 0.86 14.30 -4.01
CA LEU A 199 0.49 13.23 -3.07
C LEU A 199 1.65 12.26 -2.84
N CYS A 200 2.37 11.87 -3.89
CA CYS A 200 3.57 11.04 -3.79
C CYS A 200 4.67 11.74 -2.98
N ALA A 201 4.92 13.03 -3.23
CA ALA A 201 5.93 13.80 -2.50
C ALA A 201 5.58 13.95 -1.01
N LEU A 202 4.31 14.23 -0.69
CA LEU A 202 3.80 14.31 0.68
C LEU A 202 3.88 12.96 1.40
N GLY A 203 3.48 11.87 0.72
CA GLY A 203 3.58 10.52 1.25
C GLY A 203 5.03 10.12 1.54
N PHE A 204 5.95 10.45 0.63
CA PHE A 204 7.39 10.23 0.83
C PHE A 204 7.94 11.04 2.01
N GLY A 205 7.57 12.32 2.12
CA GLY A 205 7.95 13.16 3.25
C GLY A 205 7.44 12.62 4.59
N ALA A 206 6.18 12.19 4.63
CA ALA A 206 5.59 11.56 5.82
C ALA A 206 6.32 10.26 6.18
N ALA A 207 6.64 9.41 5.21
CA ALA A 207 7.40 8.18 5.41
C ALA A 207 8.80 8.45 5.98
N LEU A 208 9.51 9.48 5.47
CA LEU A 208 10.80 9.89 6.02
C LEU A 208 10.70 10.38 7.46
N VAL A 209 9.64 11.14 7.81
CA VAL A 209 9.39 11.57 9.18
C VAL A 209 9.12 10.38 10.10
N VAL A 210 8.29 9.43 9.66
CA VAL A 210 7.99 8.21 10.42
C VAL A 210 9.26 7.37 10.62
N LYS A 211 10.03 7.13 9.56
CA LYS A 211 11.31 6.41 9.63
C LYS A 211 12.26 7.08 10.62
N ARG A 212 12.46 8.41 10.48
CA ARG A 212 13.35 9.17 11.37
C ARG A 212 12.90 9.15 12.83
N ARG A 213 11.57 9.12 13.07
CA ARG A 213 11.02 8.95 14.42
C ARG A 213 11.26 7.54 14.96
N LEU A 214 11.05 6.51 14.14
CA LEU A 214 11.28 5.10 14.50
C LEU A 214 12.76 4.87 14.86
N ASP A 215 13.69 5.33 14.01
CA ASP A 215 15.12 5.19 14.24
C ASP A 215 15.55 5.86 15.55
N ARG A 216 15.11 7.10 15.78
CA ARG A 216 15.51 7.88 16.97
C ARG A 216 14.84 7.42 18.25
N ARG A 217 13.57 7.00 18.19
CA ARG A 217 12.79 6.67 19.39
C ARG A 217 12.72 5.18 19.69
N ILE A 218 13.08 4.29 18.78
CA ILE A 218 12.94 2.85 19.02
C ILE A 218 14.26 2.14 18.72
N LEU A 219 14.75 2.22 17.48
CA LEU A 219 15.88 1.39 17.07
C LEU A 219 17.17 1.77 17.80
N ARG A 220 17.55 3.06 17.87
CA ARG A 220 18.77 3.49 18.56
C ARG A 220 18.79 3.13 20.06
N PRO A 221 17.73 3.41 20.85
CA PRO A 221 17.71 3.00 22.25
C PRO A 221 17.79 1.48 22.46
N ILE A 222 17.17 0.68 21.58
CA ILE A 222 17.25 -0.79 21.64
C ILE A 222 18.67 -1.26 21.32
N ASP A 223 19.28 -0.71 20.26
CA ASP A 223 20.64 -1.03 19.85
C ASP A 223 21.68 -0.69 20.94
N GLU A 224 21.43 0.42 21.66
CA GLU A 224 22.24 0.79 22.82
C GLU A 224 22.09 -0.20 23.97
N LEU A 225 20.86 -0.61 24.30
CA LEU A 225 20.61 -1.65 25.32
C LEU A 225 21.35 -2.95 24.98
N THR A 226 21.22 -3.43 23.74
CA THR A 226 21.89 -4.66 23.29
C THR A 226 23.41 -4.52 23.32
N THR A 227 23.95 -3.36 22.92
CA THR A 227 25.38 -3.10 22.93
C THR A 227 25.95 -3.08 24.35
N VAL A 228 25.25 -2.46 25.31
CA VAL A 228 25.68 -2.43 26.71
C VAL A 228 25.65 -3.84 27.31
N LEU A 229 24.56 -4.57 27.10
CA LEU A 229 24.43 -5.95 27.61
C LEU A 229 25.50 -6.88 27.01
N ALA A 230 25.77 -6.77 25.71
CA ALA A 230 26.82 -7.55 25.05
C ALA A 230 28.22 -7.22 25.60
N ALA A 231 28.52 -5.94 25.85
CA ALA A 231 29.79 -5.53 26.45
C ALA A 231 29.97 -6.08 27.86
N VAL A 232 28.90 -6.06 28.68
CA VAL A 232 28.92 -6.64 30.03
C VAL A 232 29.15 -8.15 29.98
N LEU A 233 28.49 -8.87 29.06
CA LEU A 233 28.72 -10.30 28.87
C LEU A 233 30.14 -10.62 28.39
N ALA A 234 30.77 -9.71 27.65
CA ALA A 234 32.16 -9.81 27.23
C ALA A 234 33.17 -9.39 28.32
N GLY A 235 32.71 -8.98 29.50
CA GLY A 235 33.55 -8.63 30.66
C GLY A 235 33.79 -7.13 30.88
N ASP A 236 33.24 -6.25 30.03
CA ASP A 236 33.29 -4.79 30.24
C ASP A 236 32.09 -4.35 31.09
N SER A 237 32.24 -4.45 32.42
CA SER A 237 31.22 -4.10 33.40
C SER A 237 31.05 -2.59 33.61
N HIS A 238 31.87 -1.74 32.99
CA HIS A 238 31.83 -0.28 33.17
C HIS A 238 30.94 0.44 32.16
N ARG A 239 30.54 -0.24 31.08
CA ARG A 239 29.65 0.37 30.09
C ARG A 239 28.25 0.63 30.65
N ARG A 240 27.65 1.76 30.29
CA ARG A 240 26.32 2.20 30.76
C ARG A 240 25.43 2.62 29.59
N CYS A 241 24.14 2.50 29.80
CA CYS A 241 23.13 3.01 28.88
C CYS A 241 23.01 4.53 29.01
N THR A 242 22.96 5.26 27.89
CA THR A 242 22.76 6.70 27.85
C THR A 242 21.27 7.03 27.98
N ILE A 243 20.92 7.74 29.05
CA ILE A 243 19.51 8.12 29.31
C ILE A 243 19.11 9.40 28.55
N ALA A 244 20.09 10.22 28.15
CA ALA A 244 19.85 11.49 27.48
C ALA A 244 19.20 11.28 26.10
N GLY A 245 17.95 11.73 25.93
CA GLY A 245 17.20 11.61 24.68
C GLY A 245 16.48 10.27 24.49
N ALA A 246 16.52 9.37 25.47
CA ALA A 246 15.78 8.12 25.44
C ALA A 246 14.25 8.36 25.58
N PRO A 247 13.40 7.53 24.94
CA PRO A 247 11.95 7.60 25.12
C PRO A 247 11.56 7.31 26.57
N GLN A 248 10.54 8.00 27.07
CA GLN A 248 10.03 7.83 28.43
C GLN A 248 9.68 6.38 28.79
N ALA A 249 9.24 5.57 27.83
CA ALA A 249 8.93 4.17 28.04
C ALA A 249 10.16 3.31 28.34
N LEU A 250 11.33 3.64 27.77
CA LEU A 250 12.57 2.87 27.94
C LEU A 250 13.48 3.43 29.05
N THR A 251 13.29 4.71 29.44
CA THR A 251 14.06 5.35 30.50
C THR A 251 14.08 4.57 31.84
N PRO A 252 12.96 4.04 32.36
CA PRO A 252 12.98 3.27 33.61
C PRO A 252 13.79 1.98 33.49
N VAL A 253 13.71 1.30 32.34
CA VAL A 253 14.44 0.05 32.06
C VAL A 253 15.94 0.34 31.99
N MET A 254 16.37 1.32 31.19
CA MET A 254 17.77 1.72 31.08
C MET A 254 18.35 2.16 32.43
N ARG A 255 17.59 2.89 33.24
CA ARG A 255 18.02 3.29 34.59
C ARG A 255 18.15 2.10 35.53
N SER A 256 17.23 1.15 35.47
CA SER A 256 17.28 -0.06 36.30
C SER A 256 18.49 -0.92 35.92
N ILE A 257 18.78 -1.07 34.63
CA ILE A 257 19.99 -1.77 34.15
C ILE A 257 21.25 -1.10 34.66
N ASN A 258 21.39 0.22 34.49
CA ASN A 258 22.55 0.95 35.01
C ASN A 258 22.69 0.77 36.53
N ALA A 259 21.59 0.84 37.30
CA ALA A 259 21.62 0.65 38.75
C ALA A 259 22.06 -0.77 39.17
N VAL A 260 21.67 -1.80 38.40
CA VAL A 260 22.16 -3.18 38.64
C VAL A 260 23.66 -3.28 38.35
N LEU A 261 24.12 -2.70 37.24
CA LEU A 261 25.54 -2.70 36.87
C LEU A 261 26.41 -1.89 37.86
N ASP A 262 25.87 -0.81 38.43
CA ASP A 262 26.54 -0.03 39.46
C ASP A 262 26.69 -0.86 40.75
N ARG A 263 25.65 -1.59 41.16
CA ARG A 263 25.73 -2.49 42.33
C ARG A 263 26.77 -3.58 42.12
N SER A 264 26.76 -4.25 40.96
CA SER A 264 27.76 -5.30 40.68
C SER A 264 29.18 -4.75 40.64
N ALA A 265 29.39 -3.52 40.14
CA ALA A 265 30.71 -2.88 40.16
C ALA A 265 31.17 -2.50 41.58
N THR A 266 30.23 -2.22 42.49
CA THR A 266 30.54 -1.89 43.89
C THR A 266 30.84 -3.15 44.69
N ASP A 267 30.07 -4.24 44.49
CA ASP A 267 30.34 -5.55 45.10
C ASP A 267 31.69 -6.15 44.64
N GLN A 268 32.12 -5.89 43.39
CA GLN A 268 33.44 -6.29 42.88
C GLN A 268 34.61 -5.55 43.54
N ALA A 269 34.38 -4.40 44.18
CA ALA A 269 35.44 -3.63 44.84
C ALA A 269 35.72 -4.09 46.28
N GLU A 270 34.83 -4.90 46.89
CA GLU A 270 34.94 -5.33 48.29
C GLU A 270 35.21 -6.84 48.49
N ASP A 271 35.19 -7.68 47.44
CA ASP A 271 35.38 -9.13 47.59
C ASP A 271 36.35 -9.75 46.56
N PRO A 272 37.58 -10.14 46.97
CA PRO A 272 38.55 -10.82 46.10
C PRO A 272 38.16 -12.26 45.72
N ASP A 273 37.08 -12.84 46.27
CA ASP A 273 36.57 -14.18 45.92
C ASP A 273 35.62 -14.18 44.70
N HIS A 274 35.34 -13.01 44.09
CA HIS A 274 34.32 -12.86 43.04
C HIS A 274 34.72 -13.48 41.69
N ASP A 275 36.00 -13.44 41.32
CA ASP A 275 36.51 -14.04 40.07
C ASP A 275 36.49 -15.58 40.13
N ASP A 276 36.75 -16.17 41.31
CA ASP A 276 36.66 -17.62 41.55
C ASP A 276 35.20 -18.11 41.47
N MET A 277 34.25 -17.32 41.99
CA MET A 277 32.82 -17.58 41.85
C MET A 277 32.33 -17.47 40.40
N LEU A 278 32.83 -16.52 39.60
CA LEU A 278 32.50 -16.38 38.18
C LEU A 278 33.06 -17.54 37.34
N ALA A 279 34.26 -18.03 37.65
CA ALA A 279 34.84 -19.23 37.04
C ALA A 279 34.02 -20.49 37.38
N ALA A 280 33.58 -20.63 38.65
CA ALA A 280 32.71 -21.72 39.08
C ALA A 280 31.31 -21.65 38.43
N PHE A 281 30.75 -20.45 38.26
CA PHE A 281 29.47 -20.24 37.57
C PHE A 281 29.52 -20.59 36.08
N ARG A 282 30.64 -20.31 35.39
CA ARG A 282 30.83 -20.72 33.98
C ARG A 282 30.75 -22.24 33.82
N HIS A 283 31.35 -23.00 34.73
CA HIS A 283 31.26 -24.48 34.73
C HIS A 283 29.86 -25.03 35.04
N LEU A 284 28.96 -24.22 35.59
CA LEU A 284 27.57 -24.56 35.91
C LEU A 284 26.59 -24.23 34.78
N LEU A 285 27.00 -23.34 33.86
CA LEU A 285 26.19 -22.89 32.72
C LEU A 285 26.40 -23.71 31.44
N ASP A 286 27.48 -24.48 31.34
CA ASP A 286 27.69 -25.45 30.26
C ASP A 286 26.79 -26.68 30.42
N GLU A 287 26.27 -27.23 29.31
CA GLU A 287 25.47 -28.48 29.29
C GLU A 287 26.32 -29.70 29.70
N GLY A 288 26.52 -29.86 31.00
CA GLY A 288 27.32 -30.91 31.61
C GLY A 288 26.52 -31.80 32.58
N PRO A 289 27.20 -32.75 33.25
CA PRO A 289 26.58 -33.59 34.26
C PRO A 289 26.00 -32.76 35.42
N PRO A 290 25.01 -33.27 36.17
CA PRO A 290 24.35 -32.53 37.24
C PRO A 290 25.37 -32.12 38.31
N ARG A 291 25.55 -30.80 38.50
CA ARG A 291 26.54 -30.21 39.40
C ARG A 291 25.90 -29.24 40.39
N VAL A 292 26.50 -29.15 41.58
CA VAL A 292 26.12 -28.27 42.68
C VAL A 292 27.38 -27.61 43.24
N LEU A 293 27.34 -26.29 43.42
CA LEU A 293 28.38 -25.50 44.07
C LEU A 293 28.00 -25.26 45.53
N VAL A 294 28.92 -25.57 46.44
CA VAL A 294 28.73 -25.51 47.89
C VAL A 294 29.87 -24.73 48.54
N ASP A 295 29.56 -23.91 49.53
CA ASP A 295 30.58 -23.20 50.33
C ASP A 295 31.13 -24.05 51.49
N ASP A 296 32.19 -23.57 52.14
CA ASP A 296 32.82 -24.17 53.34
C ASP A 296 31.88 -24.28 54.56
N ARG A 297 30.70 -23.65 54.50
CA ARG A 297 29.62 -23.72 55.49
C ARG A 297 28.49 -24.67 55.06
N ASN A 298 28.70 -25.48 54.01
CA ASN A 298 27.74 -26.42 53.43
C ASN A 298 26.45 -25.76 52.90
N ARG A 299 26.50 -24.48 52.53
CA ARG A 299 25.40 -23.78 51.86
C ARG A 299 25.52 -23.97 50.35
N VAL A 300 24.40 -24.32 49.71
CA VAL A 300 24.33 -24.42 48.25
C VAL A 300 24.31 -23.01 47.67
N LEU A 301 25.34 -22.66 46.91
CA LEU A 301 25.48 -21.36 46.26
C LEU A 301 24.83 -21.35 44.87
N ALA A 302 24.95 -22.45 44.13
CA ALA A 302 24.40 -22.61 42.79
C ALA A 302 24.19 -24.10 42.44
N ALA A 303 23.27 -24.40 41.52
CA ALA A 303 23.02 -25.74 41.01
C ALA A 303 22.67 -25.70 39.52
N SER A 304 23.08 -26.73 38.79
CA SER A 304 22.77 -26.88 37.36
C SER A 304 21.26 -27.06 37.15
N ARG A 305 20.75 -26.70 35.96
CA ARG A 305 19.32 -26.78 35.64
C ARG A 305 18.74 -28.19 35.83
N SER A 306 19.51 -29.23 35.48
CA SER A 306 19.12 -30.63 35.65
C SER A 306 18.92 -31.02 37.11
N VAL A 307 19.72 -30.46 38.03
CA VAL A 307 19.53 -30.65 39.48
C VAL A 307 18.29 -29.93 39.96
N MET A 308 18.10 -28.66 39.57
CA MET A 308 16.92 -27.87 39.97
C MET A 308 15.59 -28.49 39.52
N ALA A 309 15.58 -29.18 38.38
CA ALA A 309 14.39 -29.85 37.85
C ALA A 309 14.06 -31.19 38.53
N ALA A 310 15.02 -31.83 39.21
CA ALA A 310 14.88 -33.17 39.77
C ALA A 310 14.60 -33.18 41.29
N ILE A 311 14.42 -32.01 41.93
CA ILE A 311 14.28 -31.91 43.38
C ILE A 311 12.84 -32.17 43.83
N ASP A 312 12.66 -33.28 44.55
CA ASP A 312 11.54 -33.51 45.46
C ASP A 312 12.02 -33.20 46.91
N GLU A 313 11.16 -32.60 47.75
CA GLU A 313 11.57 -32.04 49.07
C GLU A 313 12.21 -33.10 49.99
N GLU A 314 11.73 -34.35 49.92
CA GLU A 314 12.19 -35.47 50.74
C GLU A 314 13.55 -36.03 50.28
N ALA A 315 13.84 -36.01 48.97
CA ALA A 315 15.10 -36.46 48.39
C ALA A 315 16.27 -35.48 48.64
N TRP A 316 15.95 -34.22 48.91
CA TRP A 316 16.95 -33.16 49.08
C TRP A 316 17.66 -33.20 50.44
N ALA A 317 16.99 -33.67 51.50
CA ALA A 317 17.57 -33.78 52.84
C ALA A 317 18.77 -34.75 52.86
N GLY A 318 18.61 -35.93 52.24
CA GLY A 318 19.71 -36.91 52.10
C GLY A 318 20.85 -36.40 51.21
N THR A 319 20.52 -35.66 50.15
CA THR A 319 21.52 -35.05 49.25
C THR A 319 22.36 -33.98 49.96
N ARG A 320 21.76 -33.13 50.80
CA ARG A 320 22.50 -32.13 51.60
C ARG A 320 23.49 -32.78 52.57
N GLN A 321 23.10 -33.88 53.20
CA GLN A 321 23.98 -34.62 54.11
C GLN A 321 25.17 -35.23 53.34
N ALA A 322 24.93 -35.79 52.15
CA ALA A 322 26.00 -36.32 51.30
C ALA A 322 26.95 -35.21 50.80
N LEU A 323 26.43 -34.04 50.42
CA LEU A 323 27.24 -32.88 50.04
C LEU A 323 28.13 -32.38 51.20
N ALA A 324 27.59 -32.34 52.42
CA ALA A 324 28.32 -31.93 53.62
C ALA A 324 29.46 -32.89 54.02
N LEU A 325 29.34 -34.17 53.66
CA LEU A 325 30.40 -35.17 53.83
C LEU A 325 31.43 -35.08 52.69
N ALA A 326 30.97 -34.83 51.46
CA ALA A 326 31.81 -34.71 50.28
C ALA A 326 32.78 -33.52 50.36
N THR A 327 32.38 -32.38 50.94
CA THR A 327 33.28 -31.24 51.20
C THR A 327 34.41 -31.55 52.18
N LYS A 328 34.29 -32.64 52.96
CA LYS A 328 35.30 -33.14 53.89
C LYS A 328 36.09 -34.34 53.34
N GLY A 329 35.88 -34.71 52.08
CA GLY A 329 36.57 -35.81 51.40
C GLY A 329 35.88 -37.18 51.52
N ASP A 330 34.72 -37.30 52.18
CA ASP A 330 33.93 -38.54 52.23
C ASP A 330 32.80 -38.48 51.19
N VAL A 331 33.11 -38.93 49.96
CA VAL A 331 32.17 -38.91 48.83
C VAL A 331 31.22 -40.10 48.91
N ARG A 332 29.91 -39.82 49.07
CA ARG A 332 28.85 -40.83 49.12
C ARG A 332 27.73 -40.53 48.14
N SER A 333 27.06 -41.58 47.68
CA SER A 333 25.86 -41.45 46.84
C SER A 333 24.83 -40.50 47.49
N PRO A 334 24.24 -39.55 46.75
CA PRO A 334 24.27 -39.40 45.28
C PRO A 334 25.43 -38.58 44.72
N VAL A 335 26.41 -38.13 45.53
CA VAL A 335 27.59 -37.39 45.06
C VAL A 335 28.60 -38.36 44.42
N ARG A 336 28.99 -38.09 43.18
CA ARG A 336 29.96 -38.88 42.40
C ARG A 336 31.40 -38.41 42.59
N SER A 337 31.59 -37.09 42.62
CA SER A 337 32.89 -36.46 42.87
C SER A 337 32.66 -35.09 43.50
N CYS A 338 33.63 -34.60 44.26
CA CYS A 338 33.62 -33.21 44.73
C CYS A 338 35.05 -32.67 44.75
N GLU A 339 35.25 -31.53 44.10
CA GLU A 339 36.56 -30.91 43.90
C GLU A 339 36.54 -29.48 44.46
N ALA A 340 37.63 -29.05 45.09
CA ALA A 340 37.77 -27.68 45.53
C ALA A 340 38.05 -26.78 44.31
N VAL A 341 37.20 -25.77 44.10
CA VAL A 341 37.33 -24.82 42.98
C VAL A 341 37.91 -23.48 43.45
N GLY A 342 37.96 -23.25 44.77
CA GLY A 342 38.61 -22.11 45.40
C GLY A 342 38.89 -22.39 46.88
N PRO A 343 39.43 -21.43 47.64
CA PRO A 343 39.80 -21.61 49.05
C PRO A 343 38.61 -21.96 49.95
N ARG A 344 37.38 -21.62 49.53
CA ARG A 344 36.15 -21.81 50.33
C ARG A 344 34.97 -22.39 49.54
N CYS A 345 35.20 -22.86 48.31
CA CYS A 345 34.16 -23.36 47.41
C CYS A 345 34.48 -24.75 46.86
N PHE A 346 33.45 -25.59 46.81
CA PHE A 346 33.54 -26.97 46.34
C PHE A 346 32.48 -27.22 45.26
N LEU A 347 32.90 -27.78 44.13
CA LEU A 347 32.02 -28.20 43.04
C LEU A 347 31.81 -29.71 43.13
N CYS A 348 30.59 -30.11 43.47
CA CYS A 348 30.20 -31.50 43.56
C CYS A 348 29.38 -31.94 42.34
N THR A 349 29.74 -33.07 41.73
CA THR A 349 28.97 -33.70 40.64
C THR A 349 28.10 -34.81 41.22
N LEU A 350 26.82 -34.84 40.84
CA LEU A 350 25.85 -35.84 41.27
C LEU A 350 25.75 -36.98 40.25
N ASN A 351 25.30 -38.15 40.70
CA ASN A 351 24.83 -39.21 39.81
C ASN A 351 23.54 -38.75 39.12
N GLN A 352 23.39 -39.03 37.83
CA GLN A 352 22.12 -38.79 37.14
C GLN A 352 21.02 -39.58 37.84
N THR A 353 19.96 -38.89 38.28
CA THR A 353 18.76 -39.55 38.79
C THR A 353 18.18 -40.46 37.70
N PRO A 354 17.89 -41.75 37.98
CA PRO A 354 17.33 -42.63 36.97
C PRO A 354 15.86 -42.31 36.77
N ASN A 355 15.53 -41.52 35.74
CA ASN A 355 14.33 -41.71 34.91
C ASN A 355 14.17 -40.56 33.91
N HIS A 356 14.52 -40.81 32.65
CA HIS A 356 13.81 -40.25 31.49
C HIS A 356 14.07 -41.05 30.18
N GLU A 357 14.30 -42.36 30.25
CA GLU A 357 14.51 -43.23 29.07
C GLU A 357 13.60 -44.48 29.03
N ALA A 358 12.44 -44.45 29.68
CA ALA A 358 11.45 -45.53 29.60
C ALA A 358 10.05 -45.01 29.29
N GLN A 359 9.89 -44.31 28.16
CA GLN A 359 8.58 -44.02 27.56
C GLN A 359 8.73 -43.70 26.06
N ALA A 360 9.39 -44.60 25.33
CA ALA A 360 9.43 -44.59 23.87
C ALA A 360 9.52 -46.02 23.35
N ALA A 361 8.62 -46.90 23.80
CA ALA A 361 8.42 -48.24 23.26
C ALA A 361 7.09 -48.82 23.75
N ASP A 362 5.96 -48.24 23.32
CA ASP A 362 4.73 -49.01 23.08
C ASP A 362 3.67 -48.14 22.37
N VAL A 363 3.78 -48.03 21.05
CA VAL A 363 2.63 -47.88 20.15
C VAL A 363 2.92 -48.81 18.98
N GLY A 364 2.57 -50.08 19.16
CA GLY A 364 2.49 -51.11 18.13
C GLY A 364 1.05 -51.55 17.97
#